data_AF-A0A539E5J7-F1
#
_entry.id   AF-A0A539E5J7-F1
#
_cell.length_a   1.000
_cell.length_b   1.000
_cell.length_c   1.000
_cell.angle_alpha   90.00
_cell.angle_beta   90.00
_cell.angle_gamma   90.00
#
_symmetry.space_group_name_H-M   'P 1'
#
loop_
_entity.id
_entity.type
_entity.pdbx_description
1 polymer ?
#
loop_
_entity_poly.entity_id
_entity_poly.type
_entity_poly.pdbx_seq_one_letter_code
_entity_poly.pdbx_strand_id
1 'polypeptide(L)'
;TTNSSGNNASTATLLLNGTGSQTIGASGGSGRLPNVRIDKTSGTLTLQDTLVVRASSWVWVQGTVDAGTSTVNFCCSSNGVSLAVDSGSMAFNNVGIDRGAWTTTITGTMTVAGNFTLTSVGTINGGTITVGGNLTSTDTAVSGTTAITLNGTGAQTITTGTGDLPNGTLAINKTSGTATLAANLALNGAGQDLTVIGTLDFAGFNVTIPDSFIIAAAGIVQLQGSETVTVSGTFAPLTGSTVIYNGGGSYTGLPLGNGYSNLSFNNAAGTWTLNAALVAFGNITITTGLLDVSSSNHSVTLGGHWSNSGTFTARSGTVTLNGTAQNITGSTTFNNLTKSVGSATTLTFAAGSTTTINGLATLNGAAGQLLSLRSSSSPTRWNLNLAGTKSISYVDVQDSDASGSIAGNKPITPATSTNSGNTIAWFAGTFNGTVYSDQGITPVAAGKTIRLLVNGANAGTTTTDGSGGYVITSSIGISVGDAVVAFIDMGGGVEPQATTVTVSDGVGSSGFDLYGGSVITRYDNGVGTLTNAQMSSAQGAYVDSDILYGVSGGDLSVLGTTTTLIVPNGQSFV
;
A
#
# COMPACT_ATOMS: atom_id res chain seq x y z
N THR A 1 -28.14 -14.51 50.85
CA THR A 1 -29.60 -14.67 51.05
C THR A 1 -30.19 -15.37 49.84
N THR A 2 -30.77 -16.55 49.99
CA THR A 2 -31.53 -17.23 48.92
C THR A 2 -32.98 -16.77 48.98
N ASN A 3 -33.44 -15.96 48.03
CA ASN A 3 -34.85 -15.53 47.98
C ASN A 3 -35.60 -16.34 46.92
N SER A 4 -36.45 -17.24 47.40
CA SER A 4 -37.31 -18.12 46.60
C SER A 4 -38.77 -17.84 46.97
N SER A 5 -39.38 -16.72 46.53
CA SER A 5 -40.84 -16.60 46.63
C SER A 5 -41.48 -15.56 45.68
N GLY A 6 -42.66 -15.93 45.16
CA GLY A 6 -43.80 -15.03 44.93
C GLY A 6 -43.83 -14.19 43.66
N ASN A 7 -44.97 -14.15 42.96
CA ASN A 7 -45.14 -13.65 41.60
C ASN A 7 -45.30 -12.12 41.46
N ASN A 8 -44.81 -11.30 42.41
CA ASN A 8 -45.03 -9.84 42.38
C ASN A 8 -43.70 -9.07 42.34
N ALA A 9 -43.61 -8.08 41.45
CA ALA A 9 -42.55 -7.07 41.47
C ALA A 9 -42.61 -6.32 42.81
N SER A 10 -41.75 -6.72 43.75
CA SER A 10 -41.69 -6.10 45.07
C SER A 10 -41.00 -4.73 44.96
N THR A 11 -41.59 -3.70 45.57
CA THR A 11 -40.95 -2.38 45.72
C THR A 11 -39.81 -2.41 46.73
N ALA A 12 -39.65 -3.50 47.50
CA ALA A 12 -38.59 -3.65 48.48
C ALA A 12 -37.20 -3.55 47.83
N THR A 13 -36.23 -3.02 48.59
CA THR A 13 -34.84 -2.91 48.15
C THR A 13 -33.97 -3.85 48.98
N LEU A 14 -33.23 -4.72 48.31
CA LEU A 14 -32.10 -5.44 48.87
C LEU A 14 -30.92 -4.47 49.00
N LEU A 15 -30.69 -3.98 50.21
CA LEU A 15 -29.55 -3.14 50.56
C LEU A 15 -28.36 -4.00 50.98
N LEU A 16 -27.23 -3.83 50.28
CA LEU A 16 -25.97 -4.53 50.53
C LEU A 16 -24.96 -3.53 51.07
N ASN A 17 -24.90 -3.39 52.39
CA ASN A 17 -24.07 -2.41 53.10
C ASN A 17 -23.22 -2.99 54.24
N GLY A 18 -23.14 -4.31 54.33
CA GLY A 18 -22.28 -4.98 55.32
C GLY A 18 -20.79 -4.72 55.03
N THR A 19 -19.96 -4.70 56.06
CA THR A 19 -18.51 -4.42 55.95
C THR A 19 -17.66 -5.65 55.57
N GLY A 20 -18.18 -6.86 55.80
CA GLY A 20 -17.53 -8.12 55.38
C GLY A 20 -17.81 -8.46 53.91
N SER A 21 -17.04 -9.40 53.35
CA SER A 21 -17.33 -9.97 52.04
C SER A 21 -18.66 -10.70 52.05
N GLN A 22 -19.44 -10.55 50.98
CA GLN A 22 -20.79 -11.11 50.84
C GLN A 22 -20.93 -11.78 49.48
N THR A 23 -21.73 -12.84 49.42
CA THR A 23 -22.07 -13.51 48.17
C THR A 23 -23.57 -13.43 47.91
N ILE A 24 -23.93 -13.09 46.68
CA ILE A 24 -25.28 -13.30 46.14
C ILE A 24 -25.18 -14.40 45.09
N GLY A 25 -25.96 -15.46 45.29
CA GLY A 25 -26.03 -16.59 44.39
C GLY A 25 -27.36 -17.32 44.52
N ALA A 26 -27.55 -18.32 43.67
CA ALA A 26 -28.74 -19.15 43.57
C ALA A 26 -28.42 -20.66 43.73
N SER A 27 -27.29 -20.98 44.36
CA SER A 27 -26.82 -22.35 44.62
C SER A 27 -26.68 -23.20 43.34
N GLY A 28 -26.18 -22.60 42.25
CA GLY A 28 -26.03 -23.25 40.95
C GLY A 28 -27.22 -23.10 39.99
N GLY A 29 -28.28 -22.40 40.40
CA GLY A 29 -29.52 -22.23 39.63
C GLY A 29 -29.84 -20.78 39.21
N SER A 30 -31.12 -20.42 39.27
CA SER A 30 -31.61 -19.06 39.00
C SER A 30 -32.34 -18.50 40.23
N GLY A 31 -31.89 -17.35 40.71
CA GLY A 31 -32.40 -16.70 41.92
C GLY A 31 -33.04 -15.36 41.61
N ARG A 32 -34.18 -15.05 42.23
CA ARG A 32 -34.91 -13.79 41.97
C ARG A 32 -34.49 -12.70 42.95
N LEU A 33 -34.25 -11.50 42.44
CA LEU A 33 -33.88 -10.32 43.21
C LEU A 33 -34.94 -9.21 43.08
N PRO A 34 -35.25 -8.48 44.17
CA PRO A 34 -36.03 -7.24 44.13
C PRO A 34 -35.12 -6.07 43.70
N ASN A 35 -35.46 -4.82 44.04
CA ASN A 35 -34.55 -3.70 43.77
C ASN A 35 -33.21 -3.96 44.45
N VAL A 36 -32.10 -3.63 43.80
CA VAL A 36 -30.75 -3.87 44.35
C VAL A 36 -30.07 -2.53 44.60
N ARG A 37 -29.58 -2.31 45.82
CA ARG A 37 -28.72 -1.18 46.17
C ARG A 37 -27.43 -1.69 46.82
N ILE A 38 -26.29 -1.40 46.19
CA ILE A 38 -24.96 -1.77 46.68
C ILE A 38 -24.29 -0.51 47.24
N ASP A 39 -24.01 -0.52 48.54
CA ASP A 39 -23.39 0.58 49.27
C ASP A 39 -22.41 0.00 50.30
N LYS A 40 -21.38 -0.70 49.79
CA LYS A 40 -20.39 -1.40 50.62
C LYS A 40 -19.20 -0.50 50.85
N THR A 41 -19.04 -0.03 52.09
CA THR A 41 -17.86 0.74 52.51
C THR A 41 -16.59 -0.11 52.53
N SER A 42 -16.71 -1.43 52.69
CA SER A 42 -15.61 -2.40 52.67
C SER A 42 -16.09 -3.81 52.31
N GLY A 43 -15.13 -4.70 52.03
CA GLY A 43 -15.37 -6.09 51.65
C GLY A 43 -15.87 -6.24 50.20
N THR A 44 -15.70 -7.42 49.63
CA THR A 44 -16.11 -7.71 48.25
C THR A 44 -17.53 -8.27 48.21
N LEU A 45 -18.35 -7.76 47.29
CA LEU A 45 -19.59 -8.44 46.90
C LEU A 45 -19.30 -9.38 45.73
N THR A 46 -19.46 -10.68 45.92
CA THR A 46 -19.36 -11.67 44.84
C THR A 46 -20.74 -12.01 44.30
N LEU A 47 -20.92 -11.91 42.97
CA LEU A 47 -22.10 -12.39 42.28
C LEU A 47 -21.83 -13.77 41.67
N GLN A 48 -22.78 -14.69 41.81
CA GLN A 48 -22.70 -16.04 41.26
C GLN A 48 -24.04 -16.46 40.66
N ASP A 49 -24.00 -17.48 39.81
CA ASP A 49 -25.18 -18.08 39.17
C ASP A 49 -26.00 -17.11 38.31
N THR A 50 -27.23 -17.49 37.96
CA THR A 50 -28.16 -16.59 37.27
C THR A 50 -28.96 -15.78 38.29
N LEU A 51 -28.83 -14.46 38.25
CA LEU A 51 -29.53 -13.51 39.11
C LEU A 51 -30.60 -12.79 38.30
N VAL A 52 -31.85 -13.13 38.56
CA VAL A 52 -33.03 -12.60 37.87
C VAL A 52 -33.57 -11.38 38.60
N VAL A 53 -33.35 -10.19 38.03
CA VAL A 53 -33.78 -8.91 38.62
C VAL A 53 -35.17 -8.55 38.10
N ARG A 54 -36.20 -8.94 38.86
CA ARG A 54 -37.62 -8.57 38.61
C ARG A 54 -38.00 -7.31 39.37
N ALA A 55 -37.25 -6.26 39.10
CA ALA A 55 -37.30 -5.01 39.84
C ALA A 55 -37.29 -3.80 38.91
N SER A 56 -37.38 -2.61 39.50
CA SER A 56 -37.34 -1.33 38.80
C SER A 56 -35.99 -0.62 38.93
N SER A 57 -35.08 -1.11 39.76
CA SER A 57 -33.78 -0.46 39.96
C SER A 57 -32.64 -1.42 40.33
N TRP A 58 -31.48 -1.12 39.75
CA TRP A 58 -30.17 -1.59 40.20
C TRP A 58 -29.28 -0.37 40.39
N VAL A 59 -28.80 -0.15 41.61
CA VAL A 59 -27.97 1.02 41.96
C VAL A 59 -26.73 0.57 42.68
N TRP A 60 -25.57 0.88 42.11
CA TRP A 60 -24.27 0.82 42.79
C TRP A 60 -23.88 2.23 43.22
N VAL A 61 -23.46 2.36 44.48
CA VAL A 61 -23.03 3.63 45.07
C VAL A 61 -21.52 3.61 45.30
N GLN A 62 -21.02 2.53 45.90
CA GLN A 62 -19.62 2.32 46.23
C GLN A 62 -19.33 0.85 46.55
N GLY A 63 -18.04 0.51 46.58
CA GLY A 63 -17.52 -0.80 47.00
C GLY A 63 -17.13 -1.72 45.84
N THR A 64 -16.33 -2.74 46.15
CA THR A 64 -15.84 -3.70 45.14
C THR A 64 -16.87 -4.80 44.87
N VAL A 65 -17.19 -4.99 43.59
CA VAL A 65 -18.03 -6.10 43.12
C VAL A 65 -17.20 -7.02 42.23
N ASP A 66 -17.16 -8.29 42.58
CA ASP A 66 -16.64 -9.37 41.75
C ASP A 66 -17.83 -10.10 41.11
N ALA A 67 -18.00 -9.94 39.80
CA ALA A 67 -19.13 -10.56 39.11
C ALA A 67 -18.94 -12.06 38.82
N GLY A 68 -17.76 -12.62 39.10
CA GLY A 68 -17.45 -14.04 38.93
C GLY A 68 -17.91 -14.59 37.58
N THR A 69 -18.65 -15.70 37.60
CA THR A 69 -19.26 -16.33 36.42
C THR A 69 -20.75 -16.00 36.27
N SER A 70 -21.26 -15.01 36.99
CA SER A 70 -22.69 -14.74 37.07
C SER A 70 -23.32 -14.31 35.74
N THR A 71 -24.63 -14.48 35.66
CA THR A 71 -25.48 -13.85 34.65
C THR A 71 -26.53 -13.02 35.36
N VAL A 72 -26.51 -11.70 35.20
CA VAL A 72 -27.58 -10.82 35.68
C VAL A 72 -28.59 -10.66 34.57
N ASN A 73 -29.77 -11.25 34.74
CA ASN A 73 -30.87 -11.10 33.79
C ASN A 73 -31.87 -10.07 34.33
N PHE A 74 -31.91 -8.91 33.71
CA PHE A 74 -32.90 -7.87 33.97
C PHE A 74 -34.21 -8.25 33.30
N CYS A 75 -35.05 -8.98 34.03
CA CYS A 75 -36.16 -9.70 33.44
C CYS A 75 -37.53 -9.34 34.01
N CYS A 76 -38.52 -9.60 33.14
CA CYS A 76 -39.97 -9.68 33.27
C CYS A 76 -40.59 -8.75 34.31
N SER A 77 -40.99 -7.57 33.87
CA SER A 77 -42.02 -6.79 34.58
C SER A 77 -43.39 -7.32 34.18
N SER A 78 -44.16 -7.80 35.15
CA SER A 78 -45.59 -8.10 34.97
C SER A 78 -46.48 -6.86 35.14
N ASN A 79 -45.91 -5.68 35.45
CA ASN A 79 -46.67 -4.55 36.03
C ASN A 79 -46.34 -3.16 35.42
N GLY A 80 -45.81 -3.05 34.20
CA GLY A 80 -45.64 -1.72 33.59
C GLY A 80 -44.49 -0.85 34.08
N VAL A 81 -43.56 -1.41 34.85
CA VAL A 81 -42.48 -0.64 35.49
C VAL A 81 -41.17 -0.67 34.70
N SER A 82 -40.68 0.51 34.33
CA SER A 82 -39.36 0.75 33.74
C SER A 82 -38.22 0.40 34.70
N LEU A 83 -37.08 -0.03 34.16
CA LEU A 83 -35.87 -0.33 34.93
C LEU A 83 -34.89 0.84 34.84
N ALA A 84 -34.31 1.25 35.97
CA ALA A 84 -33.12 2.08 36.01
C ALA A 84 -31.90 1.24 36.42
N VAL A 85 -30.83 1.26 35.61
CA VAL A 85 -29.54 0.66 35.93
C VAL A 85 -28.52 1.76 36.09
N ASP A 86 -28.00 1.90 37.29
CA ASP A 86 -26.83 2.70 37.62
C ASP A 86 -25.79 1.75 38.24
N SER A 87 -24.85 1.29 37.42
CA SER A 87 -23.76 0.41 37.86
C SER A 87 -22.54 1.19 38.35
N GLY A 88 -22.50 2.52 38.23
CA GLY A 88 -21.28 3.29 38.46
C GLY A 88 -20.05 2.62 37.83
N SER A 89 -19.03 2.29 38.63
CA SER A 89 -17.80 1.66 38.15
C SER A 89 -17.79 0.12 38.22
N MET A 90 -18.88 -0.54 38.64
CA MET A 90 -18.89 -2.01 38.68
C MET A 90 -19.04 -2.61 37.28
N ALA A 91 -18.48 -3.80 37.09
CA ALA A 91 -18.72 -4.61 35.90
C ALA A 91 -19.64 -5.79 36.23
N PHE A 92 -20.56 -6.09 35.33
CA PHE A 92 -21.27 -7.37 35.28
C PHE A 92 -20.41 -8.40 34.55
N ASN A 93 -20.63 -9.69 34.80
CA ASN A 93 -20.07 -10.76 33.98
C ASN A 93 -20.93 -10.93 32.71
N ASN A 94 -22.04 -11.66 32.76
CA ASN A 94 -23.01 -11.66 31.65
C ASN A 94 -24.26 -10.84 32.01
N VAL A 95 -24.86 -10.20 31.01
CA VAL A 95 -26.13 -9.46 31.18
C VAL A 95 -27.15 -9.88 30.14
N GLY A 96 -28.37 -10.17 30.60
CA GLY A 96 -29.55 -10.33 29.77
C GLY A 96 -30.56 -9.20 30.03
N ILE A 97 -31.25 -8.73 29.00
CA ILE A 97 -32.42 -7.85 29.12
C ILE A 97 -33.63 -8.53 28.45
N ASP A 98 -34.63 -8.81 29.26
CA ASP A 98 -35.89 -9.44 28.85
C ASP A 98 -37.07 -8.79 29.60
N ARG A 99 -37.34 -7.54 29.24
CA ARG A 99 -38.32 -6.66 29.87
C ARG A 99 -39.64 -6.53 29.11
N GLY A 100 -39.81 -7.12 27.93
CA GLY A 100 -41.00 -6.84 27.10
C GLY A 100 -41.01 -5.39 26.61
N ALA A 101 -42.17 -4.81 26.33
CA ALA A 101 -42.30 -3.47 25.75
C ALA A 101 -41.88 -2.27 26.65
N TRP A 102 -41.21 -2.51 27.78
CA TRP A 102 -40.90 -1.48 28.77
C TRP A 102 -39.52 -0.83 28.56
N THR A 103 -39.35 0.35 29.14
CA THR A 103 -38.10 1.10 29.08
C THR A 103 -37.07 0.57 30.09
N THR A 104 -35.83 0.48 29.64
CA THR A 104 -34.63 0.39 30.48
C THR A 104 -33.83 1.69 30.34
N THR A 105 -33.46 2.31 31.45
CA THR A 105 -32.62 3.49 31.49
C THR A 105 -31.26 3.11 32.04
N ILE A 106 -30.20 3.33 31.26
CA ILE A 106 -28.81 3.15 31.67
C ILE A 106 -28.26 4.51 32.09
N THR A 107 -27.71 4.60 33.30
CA THR A 107 -27.01 5.80 33.79
C THR A 107 -25.51 5.61 33.61
N GLY A 108 -24.83 6.58 32.99
CA GLY A 108 -23.38 6.49 32.76
C GLY A 108 -22.99 5.31 31.89
N THR A 109 -22.02 4.51 32.31
CA THR A 109 -21.56 3.33 31.57
C THR A 109 -21.93 2.05 32.33
N MET A 110 -22.68 1.16 31.67
CA MET A 110 -22.87 -0.21 32.11
C MET A 110 -21.80 -1.11 31.48
N THR A 111 -20.88 -1.61 32.30
CA THR A 111 -19.84 -2.53 31.84
C THR A 111 -20.29 -3.98 31.96
N VAL A 112 -20.27 -4.72 30.85
CA VAL A 112 -20.53 -6.15 30.75
C VAL A 112 -19.23 -6.82 30.30
N ALA A 113 -18.50 -7.45 31.20
CA ALA A 113 -17.21 -8.07 30.89
C ALA A 113 -17.34 -9.30 29.99
N GLY A 114 -18.46 -10.01 30.09
CA GLY A 114 -18.85 -11.16 29.28
C GLY A 114 -19.92 -10.80 28.25
N ASN A 115 -20.89 -11.69 28.07
CA ASN A 115 -21.87 -11.59 26.99
C ASN A 115 -23.03 -10.65 27.34
N PHE A 116 -23.51 -9.90 26.35
CA PHE A 116 -24.72 -9.10 26.44
C PHE A 116 -25.80 -9.66 25.50
N THR A 117 -26.98 -9.94 26.04
CA THR A 117 -28.11 -10.51 25.30
C THR A 117 -29.37 -9.67 25.46
N LEU A 118 -29.94 -9.23 24.34
CA LEU A 118 -31.23 -8.59 24.24
C LEU A 118 -32.27 -9.60 23.76
N THR A 119 -33.22 -9.96 24.61
CA THR A 119 -34.27 -10.92 24.26
C THR A 119 -35.60 -10.24 24.04
N SER A 120 -35.98 -9.31 24.93
CA SER A 120 -37.14 -8.46 24.70
C SER A 120 -37.02 -7.13 25.45
N VAL A 121 -37.18 -5.99 24.79
CA VAL A 121 -37.16 -4.65 25.41
C VAL A 121 -37.77 -3.61 24.45
N GLY A 122 -38.68 -2.75 24.93
CA GLY A 122 -39.26 -1.70 24.08
C GLY A 122 -38.28 -0.56 23.79
N THR A 123 -37.58 -0.10 24.83
CA THR A 123 -36.64 1.03 24.71
C THR A 123 -35.45 0.88 25.67
N ILE A 124 -34.23 1.18 25.22
CA ILE A 124 -33.07 1.37 26.10
C ILE A 124 -32.53 2.80 25.93
N ASN A 125 -32.69 3.64 26.96
CA ASN A 125 -32.32 5.05 26.94
C ASN A 125 -31.15 5.38 27.88
N GLY A 126 -30.49 6.50 27.60
CA GLY A 126 -29.46 7.07 28.45
C GLY A 126 -28.05 6.75 27.95
N GLY A 127 -27.23 6.19 28.83
CA GLY A 127 -25.79 6.09 28.70
C GLY A 127 -25.27 5.07 27.69
N THR A 128 -24.22 4.33 28.06
CA THR A 128 -23.52 3.40 27.16
C THR A 128 -23.41 2.02 27.78
N ILE A 129 -23.56 0.97 26.96
CA ILE A 129 -23.28 -0.41 27.34
C ILE A 129 -21.96 -0.83 26.69
N THR A 130 -20.94 -1.13 27.49
CA THR A 130 -19.67 -1.69 26.97
C THR A 130 -19.69 -3.20 27.13
N VAL A 131 -19.42 -3.94 26.06
CA VAL A 131 -19.49 -5.40 26.02
C VAL A 131 -18.11 -5.98 25.74
N GLY A 132 -17.61 -6.80 26.67
CA GLY A 132 -16.33 -7.51 26.59
C GLY A 132 -16.43 -8.89 25.92
N GLY A 133 -17.61 -9.51 25.92
CA GLY A 133 -17.93 -10.77 25.25
C GLY A 133 -18.87 -10.60 24.05
N ASN A 134 -19.66 -11.60 23.70
CA ASN A 134 -20.51 -11.55 22.51
C ASN A 134 -21.73 -10.64 22.69
N LEU A 135 -22.17 -10.03 21.59
CA LEU A 135 -23.43 -9.28 21.50
C LEU A 135 -24.47 -10.14 20.79
N THR A 136 -25.63 -10.33 21.39
CA THR A 136 -26.76 -11.04 20.77
C THR A 136 -28.04 -10.26 20.97
N SER A 137 -28.83 -10.11 19.91
CA SER A 137 -30.19 -9.59 19.99
C SER A 137 -31.15 -10.47 19.21
N THR A 138 -32.30 -10.77 19.81
CA THR A 138 -33.42 -11.47 19.16
C THR A 138 -34.69 -10.64 19.14
N ASP A 139 -34.73 -9.50 19.85
CA ASP A 139 -35.88 -8.60 19.81
C ASP A 139 -35.85 -7.81 18.51
N THR A 140 -36.91 -7.86 17.72
CA THR A 140 -36.99 -7.23 16.40
C THR A 140 -37.35 -5.74 16.43
N ALA A 141 -37.64 -5.16 17.60
CA ALA A 141 -38.10 -3.77 17.72
C ALA A 141 -37.57 -3.12 19.01
N VAL A 142 -36.31 -2.68 18.97
CA VAL A 142 -35.65 -2.03 20.11
C VAL A 142 -35.38 -0.57 19.78
N SER A 143 -36.00 0.34 20.53
CA SER A 143 -35.72 1.78 20.39
C SER A 143 -34.76 2.30 21.46
N GLY A 144 -34.39 3.57 21.35
CA GLY A 144 -33.77 4.34 22.44
C GLY A 144 -32.34 4.79 22.16
N THR A 145 -31.81 5.67 23.00
CA THR A 145 -30.58 6.43 22.70
C THR A 145 -29.29 5.74 23.16
N THR A 146 -29.37 4.58 23.80
CA THR A 146 -28.21 3.96 24.46
C THR A 146 -27.21 3.48 23.41
N ALA A 147 -25.96 3.91 23.52
CA ALA A 147 -24.90 3.40 22.67
C ALA A 147 -24.44 2.01 23.12
N ILE A 148 -24.02 1.16 22.20
CA ILE A 148 -23.38 -0.13 22.48
C ILE A 148 -21.95 -0.08 21.97
N THR A 149 -20.98 -0.41 22.82
CA THR A 149 -19.55 -0.49 22.44
C THR A 149 -19.01 -1.89 22.67
N LEU A 150 -18.52 -2.55 21.63
CA LEU A 150 -17.76 -3.80 21.77
C LEU A 150 -16.28 -3.47 22.01
N ASN A 151 -15.76 -3.81 23.19
CA ASN A 151 -14.41 -3.44 23.63
C ASN A 151 -13.60 -4.59 24.27
N GLY A 152 -14.06 -5.83 24.11
CA GLY A 152 -13.35 -7.00 24.58
C GLY A 152 -11.99 -7.15 23.93
N THR A 153 -11.06 -7.83 24.58
CA THR A 153 -9.70 -8.05 24.02
C THR A 153 -9.64 -9.27 23.09
N GLY A 154 -10.50 -10.27 23.32
CA GLY A 154 -10.64 -11.46 22.49
C GLY A 154 -11.52 -11.24 21.24
N ALA A 155 -11.80 -12.32 20.50
CA ALA A 155 -12.80 -12.28 19.43
C ALA A 155 -14.20 -12.09 20.03
N GLN A 156 -15.04 -11.30 19.37
CA GLN A 156 -16.43 -11.09 19.74
C GLN A 156 -17.32 -11.38 18.53
N THR A 157 -18.48 -11.98 18.75
CA THR A 157 -19.48 -12.21 17.72
C THR A 157 -20.65 -11.24 17.92
N ILE A 158 -21.18 -10.73 16.81
CA ILE A 158 -22.43 -9.96 16.76
C ILE A 158 -23.49 -10.82 16.08
N THR A 159 -24.55 -11.16 16.82
CA THR A 159 -25.64 -12.00 16.34
C THR A 159 -26.97 -11.26 16.50
N THR A 160 -27.41 -10.57 15.46
CA THR A 160 -28.71 -9.87 15.41
C THR A 160 -29.73 -10.63 14.58
N GLY A 161 -29.37 -11.08 13.37
CA GLY A 161 -30.34 -11.76 12.49
C GLY A 161 -31.47 -10.80 12.13
N THR A 162 -32.70 -11.11 12.56
CA THR A 162 -33.85 -10.19 12.46
C THR A 162 -34.00 -9.27 13.69
N GLY A 163 -33.19 -9.49 14.72
CA GLY A 163 -33.14 -8.68 15.93
C GLY A 163 -32.51 -7.31 15.71
N ASP A 164 -32.83 -6.42 16.64
CA ASP A 164 -32.58 -4.99 16.60
C ASP A 164 -31.72 -4.56 17.80
N LEU A 165 -31.10 -3.38 17.71
CA LEU A 165 -30.30 -2.78 18.76
C LEU A 165 -30.85 -1.38 19.08
N PRO A 166 -30.65 -0.86 20.31
CA PRO A 166 -31.00 0.53 20.60
C PRO A 166 -30.38 1.50 19.59
N ASN A 167 -31.15 2.51 19.20
CA ASN A 167 -30.83 3.51 18.17
C ASN A 167 -29.62 4.42 18.46
N GLY A 168 -28.92 4.22 19.58
CA GLY A 168 -27.61 4.85 19.80
C GLY A 168 -26.53 4.25 18.91
N THR A 169 -25.37 4.90 18.87
CA THR A 169 -24.23 4.43 18.08
C THR A 169 -23.81 3.01 18.46
N LEU A 170 -23.61 2.15 17.47
CA LEU A 170 -22.87 0.91 17.61
C LEU A 170 -21.39 1.19 17.35
N ALA A 171 -20.56 1.04 18.38
CA ALA A 171 -19.12 1.28 18.30
C ALA A 171 -18.33 -0.04 18.40
N ILE A 172 -17.44 -0.28 17.43
CA ILE A 172 -16.51 -1.41 17.42
C ILE A 172 -15.14 -0.93 17.88
N ASN A 173 -14.90 -1.00 19.19
CA ASN A 173 -13.63 -0.62 19.83
C ASN A 173 -12.73 -1.84 20.06
N LYS A 174 -12.44 -2.57 18.98
CA LYS A 174 -11.66 -3.82 18.98
C LYS A 174 -10.20 -3.56 18.60
N THR A 175 -9.49 -2.75 19.39
CA THR A 175 -8.06 -2.47 19.13
C THR A 175 -7.18 -3.72 19.21
N SER A 176 -7.69 -4.79 19.86
CA SER A 176 -7.20 -6.16 19.75
C SER A 176 -8.37 -7.11 19.47
N GLY A 177 -8.10 -8.24 18.82
CA GLY A 177 -9.15 -9.19 18.38
C GLY A 177 -10.05 -8.61 17.29
N THR A 178 -11.10 -9.36 16.94
CA THR A 178 -12.03 -8.99 15.86
C THR A 178 -13.47 -9.08 16.37
N ALA A 179 -14.31 -8.11 16.02
CA ALA A 179 -15.75 -8.29 16.07
C ALA A 179 -16.21 -8.90 14.74
N THR A 180 -16.87 -10.04 14.75
CA THR A 180 -17.31 -10.74 13.53
C THR A 180 -18.83 -10.86 13.52
N LEU A 181 -19.45 -10.49 12.39
CA LEU A 181 -20.88 -10.73 12.19
C LEU A 181 -21.16 -12.23 12.03
N ALA A 182 -22.17 -12.73 12.72
CA ALA A 182 -22.69 -14.09 12.52
C ALA A 182 -24.07 -14.12 11.85
N ALA A 183 -24.61 -12.95 11.53
CA ALA A 183 -25.85 -12.75 10.78
C ALA A 183 -25.85 -11.34 10.17
N ASN A 184 -26.82 -11.07 9.28
CA ASN A 184 -27.04 -9.71 8.77
C ASN A 184 -27.24 -8.71 9.93
N LEU A 185 -26.64 -7.54 9.80
CA LEU A 185 -26.77 -6.44 10.74
C LEU A 185 -27.61 -5.33 10.10
N ALA A 186 -28.83 -5.15 10.58
CA ALA A 186 -29.70 -4.08 10.12
C ALA A 186 -29.91 -3.08 11.26
N LEU A 187 -29.15 -1.99 11.24
CA LEU A 187 -29.45 -0.82 12.06
C LEU A 187 -30.63 -0.09 11.43
N ASN A 188 -31.61 0.32 12.24
CA ASN A 188 -32.89 0.85 11.75
C ASN A 188 -33.31 2.17 12.43
N GLY A 189 -32.57 2.60 13.45
CA GLY A 189 -32.86 3.82 14.20
C GLY A 189 -32.53 5.08 13.40
N ALA A 190 -33.40 6.08 13.44
CA ALA A 190 -33.07 7.40 12.87
C ALA A 190 -31.84 7.99 13.57
N GLY A 191 -30.81 8.37 12.79
CA GLY A 191 -29.54 8.87 13.32
C GLY A 191 -28.65 7.80 13.97
N GLN A 192 -28.94 6.51 13.74
CA GLN A 192 -28.13 5.42 14.30
C GLN A 192 -26.87 5.22 13.46
N ASP A 193 -25.72 5.42 14.10
CA ASP A 193 -24.40 5.33 13.49
C ASP A 193 -23.72 3.97 13.75
N LEU A 194 -22.84 3.59 12.83
CA LEU A 194 -21.82 2.55 13.04
C LEU A 194 -20.43 3.20 13.04
N THR A 195 -19.69 3.05 14.13
CA THR A 195 -18.30 3.55 14.24
C THR A 195 -17.34 2.39 14.46
N VAL A 196 -16.29 2.29 13.64
CA VAL A 196 -15.26 1.24 13.73
C VAL A 196 -13.92 1.85 14.10
N ILE A 197 -13.45 1.57 15.32
CA ILE A 197 -12.16 2.04 15.86
C ILE A 197 -11.10 0.94 15.78
N GLY A 198 -11.53 -0.32 15.94
CA GLY A 198 -10.72 -1.52 15.81
C GLY A 198 -11.08 -2.34 14.58
N THR A 199 -11.09 -3.67 14.71
CA THR A 199 -11.42 -4.57 13.59
C THR A 199 -12.87 -5.07 13.63
N LEU A 200 -13.61 -4.84 12.55
CA LEU A 200 -14.92 -5.42 12.25
C LEU A 200 -14.82 -6.31 10.99
N ASP A 201 -15.33 -7.53 11.07
CA ASP A 201 -15.44 -8.46 9.95
C ASP A 201 -16.90 -8.74 9.63
N PHE A 202 -17.32 -8.42 8.41
CA PHE A 202 -18.70 -8.67 7.95
C PHE A 202 -18.93 -10.15 7.64
N ALA A 203 -17.87 -10.93 7.41
CA ALA A 203 -17.92 -12.37 7.18
C ALA A 203 -18.95 -12.82 6.12
N GLY A 204 -19.20 -12.01 5.09
CA GLY A 204 -20.18 -12.31 4.04
C GLY A 204 -21.62 -11.88 4.32
N PHE A 205 -21.89 -11.26 5.48
CA PHE A 205 -23.22 -10.79 5.86
C PHE A 205 -23.51 -9.35 5.41
N ASN A 206 -24.78 -9.08 5.11
CA ASN A 206 -25.24 -7.76 4.70
C ASN A 206 -25.31 -6.80 5.88
N VAL A 207 -25.07 -5.51 5.61
CA VAL A 207 -25.12 -4.45 6.62
C VAL A 207 -25.95 -3.28 6.13
N THR A 208 -26.89 -2.81 6.95
CA THR A 208 -27.65 -1.57 6.73
C THR A 208 -27.34 -0.60 7.86
N ILE A 209 -26.93 0.62 7.50
CA ILE A 209 -26.66 1.75 8.40
C ILE A 209 -27.52 2.94 7.97
N PRO A 210 -28.45 3.42 8.81
CA PRO A 210 -29.41 4.46 8.45
C PRO A 210 -28.81 5.87 8.46
N ASP A 211 -27.69 6.09 9.14
CA ASP A 211 -26.96 7.35 9.12
C ASP A 211 -25.48 7.14 8.79
N SER A 212 -24.56 7.42 9.70
CA SER A 212 -23.14 7.51 9.38
C SER A 212 -22.41 6.19 9.64
N PHE A 213 -21.59 5.80 8.67
CA PHE A 213 -20.63 4.72 8.80
C PHE A 213 -19.21 5.27 8.83
N ILE A 214 -18.62 5.33 10.02
CA ILE A 214 -17.30 5.92 10.26
C ILE A 214 -16.29 4.80 10.49
N ILE A 215 -15.22 4.77 9.69
CA ILE A 215 -14.04 3.94 9.97
C ILE A 215 -12.94 4.87 10.46
N ALA A 216 -12.61 4.79 11.75
CA ALA A 216 -11.61 5.66 12.37
C ALA A 216 -10.20 5.37 11.83
N ALA A 217 -9.24 6.24 12.16
CA ALA A 217 -7.88 6.17 11.61
C ALA A 217 -7.15 4.82 11.83
N ALA A 218 -7.46 4.07 12.89
CA ALA A 218 -6.94 2.73 13.14
C ALA A 218 -7.96 1.61 12.85
N GLY A 219 -9.15 1.98 12.39
CA GLY A 219 -10.24 1.07 12.12
C GLY A 219 -9.97 0.21 10.89
N ILE A 220 -10.34 -1.07 11.00
CA ILE A 220 -10.22 -2.07 9.95
C ILE A 220 -11.60 -2.68 9.71
N VAL A 221 -12.06 -2.66 8.45
CA VAL A 221 -13.28 -3.37 8.04
C VAL A 221 -12.92 -4.45 7.03
N GLN A 222 -13.34 -5.68 7.30
CA GLN A 222 -13.14 -6.84 6.42
C GLN A 222 -14.46 -7.25 5.77
N LEU A 223 -14.41 -7.53 4.46
CA LEU A 223 -15.53 -7.98 3.66
C LEU A 223 -15.07 -9.05 2.67
N GLN A 224 -15.96 -9.92 2.23
CA GLN A 224 -15.68 -10.89 1.17
C GLN A 224 -15.75 -10.23 -0.21
N GLY A 225 -16.87 -9.58 -0.53
CA GLY A 225 -17.15 -8.87 -1.77
C GLY A 225 -18.59 -9.01 -2.29
N SER A 226 -19.36 -9.99 -1.81
CA SER A 226 -20.76 -10.22 -2.21
C SER A 226 -21.78 -9.55 -1.29
N GLU A 227 -21.32 -8.94 -0.20
CA GLU A 227 -22.17 -8.25 0.76
C GLU A 227 -22.93 -7.11 0.08
N THR A 228 -24.20 -6.96 0.45
CA THR A 228 -24.94 -5.72 0.24
C THR A 228 -24.74 -4.83 1.45
N VAL A 229 -24.04 -3.70 1.26
CA VAL A 229 -23.86 -2.68 2.29
C VAL A 229 -24.65 -1.44 1.90
N THR A 230 -25.60 -1.05 2.74
CA THR A 230 -26.42 0.15 2.54
C THR A 230 -26.07 1.17 3.62
N VAL A 231 -25.58 2.34 3.22
CA VAL A 231 -25.36 3.49 4.10
C VAL A 231 -26.25 4.61 3.59
N SER A 232 -27.25 5.02 4.38
CA SER A 232 -28.18 6.07 3.97
C SER A 232 -27.66 7.48 4.28
N GLY A 233 -26.79 7.61 5.28
CA GLY A 233 -26.07 8.85 5.60
C GLY A 233 -24.68 8.88 4.97
N THR A 234 -23.68 9.29 5.77
CA THR A 234 -22.30 9.48 5.28
C THR A 234 -21.45 8.24 5.49
N PHE A 235 -20.83 7.72 4.42
CA PHE A 235 -19.71 6.79 4.53
C PHE A 235 -18.39 7.58 4.66
N ALA A 236 -17.69 7.43 5.78
CA ALA A 236 -16.50 8.20 6.14
C ALA A 236 -15.32 7.29 6.53
N PRO A 237 -14.54 6.78 5.56
CA PRO A 237 -13.25 6.17 5.82
C PRO A 237 -12.22 7.26 6.15
N LEU A 238 -11.89 7.44 7.44
CA LEU A 238 -10.94 8.47 7.86
C LEU A 238 -9.50 8.13 7.46
N THR A 239 -8.63 9.13 7.36
CA THR A 239 -7.22 8.95 7.03
C THR A 239 -6.56 7.94 7.98
N GLY A 240 -5.97 6.89 7.41
CA GLY A 240 -5.34 5.79 8.14
C GLY A 240 -6.18 4.52 8.19
N SER A 241 -7.50 4.62 8.05
CA SER A 241 -8.41 3.47 8.06
C SER A 241 -8.09 2.48 6.94
N THR A 242 -8.45 1.20 7.13
CA THR A 242 -8.21 0.15 6.14
C THR A 242 -9.48 -0.65 5.86
N VAL A 243 -9.79 -0.83 4.57
CA VAL A 243 -10.77 -1.81 4.11
C VAL A 243 -10.04 -2.98 3.48
N ILE A 244 -10.42 -4.20 3.85
CA ILE A 244 -9.84 -5.45 3.34
C ILE A 244 -10.93 -6.27 2.67
N TYR A 245 -10.73 -6.60 1.40
CA TYR A 245 -11.51 -7.59 0.68
C TYR A 245 -10.79 -8.95 0.69
N ASN A 246 -11.40 -9.97 1.28
CA ASN A 246 -10.81 -11.28 1.53
C ASN A 246 -11.67 -12.47 1.02
N GLY A 247 -12.67 -12.21 0.19
CA GLY A 247 -13.55 -13.24 -0.38
C GLY A 247 -12.89 -14.05 -1.49
N GLY A 248 -13.25 -15.32 -1.62
CA GLY A 248 -12.70 -16.24 -2.61
C GLY A 248 -13.51 -16.38 -3.91
N GLY A 249 -14.43 -15.44 -4.18
CA GLY A 249 -15.32 -15.45 -5.36
C GLY A 249 -14.94 -14.41 -6.42
N SER A 250 -15.82 -14.27 -7.42
CA SER A 250 -15.73 -13.23 -8.44
C SER A 250 -16.77 -12.14 -8.16
N TYR A 251 -16.30 -10.91 -7.95
CA TYR A 251 -17.11 -9.78 -7.51
C TYR A 251 -17.07 -8.66 -8.55
N THR A 252 -18.24 -8.10 -8.86
CA THR A 252 -18.41 -6.94 -9.75
C THR A 252 -18.74 -5.71 -8.93
N GLY A 253 -17.74 -4.87 -8.72
CA GLY A 253 -17.79 -3.74 -7.80
C GLY A 253 -17.30 -4.10 -6.40
N LEU A 254 -17.20 -3.06 -5.57
CA LEU A 254 -16.78 -3.15 -4.18
C LEU A 254 -17.96 -2.70 -3.29
N PRO A 255 -18.40 -3.51 -2.31
CA PRO A 255 -19.57 -3.20 -1.49
C PRO A 255 -19.58 -1.85 -0.78
N LEU A 256 -18.42 -1.26 -0.47
CA LEU A 256 -18.31 0.06 0.18
C LEU A 256 -18.11 1.21 -0.81
N GLY A 257 -18.35 0.96 -2.11
CA GLY A 257 -18.12 1.94 -3.17
C GLY A 257 -16.65 2.02 -3.57
N ASN A 258 -16.21 3.18 -4.05
CA ASN A 258 -14.93 3.30 -4.75
C ASN A 258 -13.99 4.38 -4.16
N GLY A 259 -14.27 4.82 -2.94
CA GLY A 259 -13.48 5.80 -2.19
C GLY A 259 -12.98 5.21 -0.88
N TYR A 260 -11.66 5.16 -0.70
CA TYR A 260 -11.02 4.53 0.46
C TYR A 260 -9.91 5.39 1.04
N SER A 261 -9.57 5.18 2.32
CA SER A 261 -8.24 5.55 2.81
C SER A 261 -7.23 4.50 2.34
N ASN A 262 -7.05 3.40 3.07
CA ASN A 262 -6.29 2.24 2.59
C ASN A 262 -7.22 1.13 2.09
N LEU A 263 -6.82 0.46 1.02
CA LEU A 263 -7.56 -0.65 0.41
C LEU A 263 -6.64 -1.86 0.21
N SER A 264 -7.10 -3.03 0.65
CA SER A 264 -6.38 -4.30 0.48
C SER A 264 -7.23 -5.39 -0.14
N PHE A 265 -6.64 -6.17 -1.02
CA PHE A 265 -7.17 -7.43 -1.55
C PHE A 265 -6.33 -8.60 -1.03
N ASN A 266 -6.96 -9.58 -0.39
CA ASN A 266 -6.24 -10.60 0.37
C ASN A 266 -6.91 -11.98 0.34
N ASN A 267 -7.20 -12.49 -0.86
CA ASN A 267 -7.52 -13.90 -1.04
C ASN A 267 -7.11 -14.36 -2.45
N ALA A 268 -6.31 -15.41 -2.54
CA ALA A 268 -5.79 -15.92 -3.82
C ALA A 268 -6.87 -16.37 -4.80
N ALA A 269 -8.04 -16.81 -4.32
CA ALA A 269 -9.18 -17.18 -5.16
C ALA A 269 -10.08 -15.99 -5.52
N GLY A 270 -9.90 -14.84 -4.86
CA GLY A 270 -10.73 -13.66 -5.05
C GLY A 270 -10.42 -12.91 -6.34
N THR A 271 -11.46 -12.51 -7.05
CA THR A 271 -11.39 -11.63 -8.22
C THR A 271 -12.31 -10.44 -8.01
N TRP A 272 -11.76 -9.23 -8.00
CA TRP A 272 -12.51 -7.98 -7.86
C TRP A 272 -12.41 -7.16 -9.14
N THR A 273 -13.53 -7.04 -9.85
CA THR A 273 -13.63 -6.20 -11.04
C THR A 273 -14.26 -4.87 -10.68
N LEU A 274 -13.56 -3.77 -10.91
CA LEU A 274 -14.09 -2.43 -10.66
C LEU A 274 -15.36 -2.15 -11.48
N ASN A 275 -16.28 -1.38 -10.93
CA ASN A 275 -17.51 -0.93 -11.60
C ASN A 275 -17.55 0.60 -11.83
N ALA A 276 -16.54 1.31 -11.34
CA ALA A 276 -16.32 2.74 -11.53
C ALA A 276 -14.85 3.06 -11.21
N ALA A 277 -14.42 4.32 -11.43
CA ALA A 277 -13.09 4.78 -11.06
C ALA A 277 -12.83 4.58 -9.56
N LEU A 278 -11.63 4.10 -9.22
CA LEU A 278 -11.19 3.83 -7.86
C LEU A 278 -10.30 4.97 -7.35
N VAL A 279 -10.60 5.47 -6.14
CA VAL A 279 -9.79 6.48 -5.45
C VAL A 279 -9.42 5.95 -4.06
N ALA A 280 -8.12 5.80 -3.79
CA ALA A 280 -7.59 5.49 -2.47
C ALA A 280 -6.70 6.63 -2.00
N PHE A 281 -7.10 7.38 -0.97
CA PHE A 281 -6.27 8.48 -0.45
C PHE A 281 -4.97 7.99 0.18
N GLY A 282 -4.95 6.74 0.66
CA GLY A 282 -3.80 6.02 1.18
C GLY A 282 -3.32 4.92 0.23
N ASN A 283 -2.95 3.78 0.79
CA ASN A 283 -2.29 2.68 0.09
C ASN A 283 -3.29 1.79 -0.66
N ILE A 284 -2.86 1.24 -1.80
CA ILE A 284 -3.50 0.08 -2.42
C ILE A 284 -2.56 -1.12 -2.29
N THR A 285 -3.06 -2.20 -1.71
CA THR A 285 -2.30 -3.46 -1.52
C THR A 285 -3.05 -4.62 -2.16
N ILE A 286 -2.42 -5.30 -3.11
CA ILE A 286 -2.89 -6.58 -3.64
C ILE A 286 -2.00 -7.64 -3.02
N THR A 287 -2.39 -8.15 -1.84
CA THR A 287 -1.61 -9.15 -1.11
C THR A 287 -1.64 -10.49 -1.85
N THR A 288 -2.84 -10.90 -2.25
CA THR A 288 -3.13 -12.05 -3.11
C THR A 288 -4.42 -11.78 -3.90
N GLY A 289 -4.75 -12.64 -4.87
CA GLY A 289 -5.97 -12.51 -5.67
C GLY A 289 -5.79 -11.60 -6.88
N LEU A 290 -6.91 -11.22 -7.51
CA LEU A 290 -6.94 -10.45 -8.74
C LEU A 290 -7.73 -9.15 -8.60
N LEU A 291 -7.10 -8.01 -8.90
CA LEU A 291 -7.77 -6.72 -9.14
C LEU A 291 -7.85 -6.45 -10.65
N ASP A 292 -9.06 -6.29 -11.18
CA ASP A 292 -9.34 -5.98 -12.59
C ASP A 292 -9.99 -4.59 -12.71
N VAL A 293 -9.42 -3.72 -13.54
CA VAL A 293 -9.98 -2.36 -13.76
C VAL A 293 -11.21 -2.31 -14.66
N SER A 294 -11.78 -3.47 -15.01
CA SER A 294 -12.96 -3.63 -15.87
C SER A 294 -12.69 -3.39 -17.37
N SER A 295 -13.55 -3.95 -18.22
CA SER A 295 -13.51 -3.74 -19.68
C SER A 295 -13.85 -2.30 -20.06
N SER A 296 -14.42 -1.54 -19.13
CA SER A 296 -14.62 -0.09 -19.23
C SER A 296 -13.38 0.72 -18.86
N ASN A 297 -12.27 0.07 -18.47
CA ASN A 297 -10.97 0.68 -18.24
C ASN A 297 -10.98 1.76 -17.17
N HIS A 298 -11.59 1.45 -16.02
CA HIS A 298 -11.69 2.40 -14.92
C HIS A 298 -10.30 2.86 -14.45
N SER A 299 -10.18 4.14 -14.12
CA SER A 299 -8.95 4.68 -13.56
C SER A 299 -8.78 4.26 -12.10
N VAL A 300 -7.52 4.19 -11.66
CA VAL A 300 -7.15 4.02 -10.26
C VAL A 300 -6.29 5.22 -9.87
N THR A 301 -6.70 5.95 -8.84
CA THR A 301 -5.92 7.06 -8.29
C THR A 301 -5.55 6.74 -6.85
N LEU A 302 -4.27 6.88 -6.50
CA LEU A 302 -3.82 6.67 -5.13
C LEU A 302 -2.83 7.70 -4.62
N GLY A 303 -3.06 8.10 -3.36
CA GLY A 303 -2.22 9.04 -2.62
C GLY A 303 -1.10 8.38 -1.81
N GLY A 304 -1.23 7.09 -1.48
CA GLY A 304 -0.22 6.30 -0.76
C GLY A 304 0.60 5.38 -1.66
N HIS A 305 1.15 4.31 -1.09
CA HIS A 305 1.97 3.34 -1.79
C HIS A 305 1.15 2.34 -2.60
N TRP A 306 1.74 1.86 -3.70
CA TRP A 306 1.25 0.73 -4.48
C TRP A 306 2.04 -0.52 -4.09
N SER A 307 1.35 -1.56 -3.64
CA SER A 307 1.96 -2.87 -3.36
C SER A 307 1.21 -3.98 -4.07
N ASN A 308 1.92 -4.80 -4.85
CA ASN A 308 1.32 -5.89 -5.60
C ASN A 308 2.14 -7.18 -5.49
N SER A 309 1.58 -8.17 -4.80
CA SER A 309 2.05 -9.57 -4.76
C SER A 309 1.03 -10.54 -5.34
N GLY A 310 -0.15 -10.05 -5.74
CA GLY A 310 -1.15 -10.81 -6.49
C GLY A 310 -1.15 -10.47 -7.99
N THR A 311 -2.35 -10.45 -8.58
CA THR A 311 -2.56 -10.12 -10.00
C THR A 311 -3.25 -8.78 -10.15
N PHE A 312 -2.68 -7.91 -10.99
CA PHE A 312 -3.34 -6.69 -11.44
C PHE A 312 -3.62 -6.77 -12.94
N THR A 313 -4.90 -6.77 -13.31
CA THR A 313 -5.37 -6.77 -14.69
C THR A 313 -5.67 -5.32 -15.10
N ALA A 314 -4.66 -4.66 -15.66
CA ALA A 314 -4.69 -3.23 -15.98
C ALA A 314 -5.56 -2.85 -17.20
N ARG A 315 -5.88 -3.80 -18.09
CA ARG A 315 -6.61 -3.57 -19.36
C ARG A 315 -6.10 -2.32 -20.09
N SER A 316 -6.96 -1.38 -20.45
CA SER A 316 -6.55 -0.06 -20.96
C SER A 316 -6.64 1.06 -19.90
N GLY A 317 -6.77 0.70 -18.62
CA GLY A 317 -6.92 1.66 -17.52
C GLY A 317 -5.64 2.44 -17.21
N THR A 318 -5.80 3.50 -16.42
CA THR A 318 -4.71 4.37 -15.99
C THR A 318 -4.58 4.34 -14.48
N VAL A 319 -3.36 4.09 -13.99
CA VAL A 319 -3.01 4.27 -12.57
C VAL A 319 -2.33 5.62 -12.39
N THR A 320 -2.86 6.45 -11.50
CA THR A 320 -2.34 7.78 -11.16
C THR A 320 -1.85 7.80 -9.72
N LEU A 321 -0.54 8.02 -9.56
CA LEU A 321 0.13 8.22 -8.28
C LEU A 321 0.15 9.72 -7.97
N ASN A 322 -0.81 10.20 -7.17
CA ASN A 322 -1.00 11.63 -6.88
C ASN A 322 -0.55 12.05 -5.46
N GLY A 323 0.10 11.14 -4.73
CA GLY A 323 0.69 11.43 -3.42
C GLY A 323 1.97 12.24 -3.50
N THR A 324 2.61 12.47 -2.36
CA THR A 324 3.95 13.07 -2.30
C THR A 324 5.02 12.03 -2.63
N ALA A 325 5.63 11.41 -1.62
CA ALA A 325 6.56 10.30 -1.76
C ALA A 325 5.77 8.99 -1.81
N GLN A 326 6.01 8.18 -2.84
CA GLN A 326 5.28 6.93 -3.05
C GLN A 326 6.25 5.80 -3.36
N ASN A 327 5.80 4.59 -3.07
CA ASN A 327 6.57 3.37 -3.31
C ASN A 327 5.76 2.49 -4.27
N ILE A 328 6.43 1.84 -5.21
CA ILE A 328 5.89 0.73 -5.98
C ILE A 328 6.66 -0.52 -5.53
N THR A 329 5.95 -1.42 -4.83
CA THR A 329 6.50 -2.70 -4.37
C THR A 329 5.89 -3.87 -5.11
N GLY A 330 6.73 -4.85 -5.43
CA GLY A 330 6.37 -5.99 -6.25
C GLY A 330 6.31 -5.68 -7.75
N SER A 331 6.57 -6.69 -8.57
CA SER A 331 6.54 -6.54 -10.02
C SER A 331 5.10 -6.30 -10.50
N THR A 332 4.88 -5.20 -11.22
CA THR A 332 3.54 -4.81 -11.69
C THR A 332 3.59 -4.42 -13.16
N THR A 333 2.60 -4.90 -13.93
CA THR A 333 2.33 -4.44 -15.28
C THR A 333 1.16 -3.47 -15.27
N PHE A 334 1.45 -2.20 -15.52
CA PHE A 334 0.45 -1.16 -15.75
C PHE A 334 0.15 -1.07 -17.24
N ASN A 335 -1.05 -0.59 -17.58
CA ASN A 335 -1.30 -0.10 -18.93
C ASN A 335 -0.79 1.33 -19.07
N ASN A 336 -1.45 2.31 -18.45
CA ASN A 336 -0.86 3.65 -18.29
C ASN A 336 -0.48 3.87 -16.82
N LEU A 337 0.66 4.54 -16.59
CA LEU A 337 1.10 4.95 -15.27
C LEU A 337 1.44 6.45 -15.29
N THR A 338 0.86 7.20 -14.36
CA THR A 338 1.11 8.64 -14.21
C THR A 338 1.63 8.96 -12.82
N LYS A 339 2.79 9.61 -12.77
CA LYS A 339 3.34 10.33 -11.62
C LYS A 339 3.89 11.66 -12.10
N SER A 340 3.13 12.74 -11.87
CA SER A 340 3.51 14.11 -12.22
C SER A 340 3.46 14.98 -10.98
N VAL A 341 4.51 15.74 -10.71
CA VAL A 341 4.65 16.52 -9.48
C VAL A 341 5.09 17.95 -9.76
N GLY A 342 4.55 18.90 -8.99
CA GLY A 342 4.97 20.31 -9.04
C GLY A 342 6.07 20.67 -8.04
N SER A 343 6.38 19.77 -7.12
CA SER A 343 7.41 19.92 -6.09
C SER A 343 8.25 18.65 -6.03
N ALA A 344 9.55 18.79 -5.75
CA ALA A 344 10.46 17.66 -5.69
C ALA A 344 9.97 16.60 -4.71
N THR A 345 9.97 15.35 -5.15
CA THR A 345 9.61 14.18 -4.33
C THR A 345 10.26 12.93 -4.91
N THR A 346 10.11 11.82 -4.20
CA THR A 346 10.66 10.52 -4.59
C THR A 346 9.56 9.54 -4.95
N LEU A 347 9.72 8.86 -6.08
CA LEU A 347 9.06 7.61 -6.41
C LEU A 347 10.09 6.49 -6.25
N THR A 348 9.87 5.65 -5.24
CA THR A 348 10.77 4.53 -4.93
C THR A 348 10.23 3.24 -5.51
N PHE A 349 11.08 2.46 -6.15
CA PHE A 349 10.77 1.15 -6.70
C PHE A 349 11.47 0.07 -5.90
N ALA A 350 10.79 -1.05 -5.64
CA ALA A 350 11.41 -2.18 -4.96
C ALA A 350 12.61 -2.71 -5.75
N ALA A 351 13.76 -2.85 -5.08
CA ALA A 351 14.99 -3.38 -5.66
C ALA A 351 14.76 -4.75 -6.31
N GLY A 352 15.31 -4.96 -7.51
CA GLY A 352 15.16 -6.19 -8.29
C GLY A 352 13.76 -6.42 -8.88
N SER A 353 12.75 -5.60 -8.54
CA SER A 353 11.40 -5.74 -9.10
C SER A 353 11.29 -5.08 -10.47
N THR A 354 10.32 -5.55 -11.27
CA THR A 354 10.08 -5.03 -12.62
C THR A 354 8.79 -4.26 -12.69
N THR A 355 8.86 -3.01 -13.15
CA THR A 355 7.69 -2.21 -13.51
C THR A 355 7.55 -2.19 -15.02
N THR A 356 6.46 -2.76 -15.54
CA THR A 356 6.13 -2.74 -16.97
C THR A 356 5.01 -1.75 -17.22
N ILE A 357 5.13 -0.94 -18.27
CA ILE A 357 4.10 0.02 -18.71
C ILE A 357 3.82 -0.24 -20.20
N ASN A 358 2.66 -0.80 -20.50
CA ASN A 358 2.26 -1.20 -21.85
C ASN A 358 1.82 -0.04 -22.75
N GLY A 359 1.20 0.97 -22.14
CA GLY A 359 0.72 2.19 -22.77
C GLY A 359 1.62 3.38 -22.45
N LEU A 360 1.02 4.49 -22.04
CA LEU A 360 1.71 5.74 -21.75
C LEU A 360 2.34 5.72 -20.34
N ALA A 361 3.66 5.87 -20.28
CA ALA A 361 4.38 6.23 -19.06
C ALA A 361 4.49 7.75 -18.94
N THR A 362 3.88 8.34 -17.92
CA THR A 362 4.02 9.77 -17.59
C THR A 362 4.75 9.92 -16.27
N LEU A 363 6.04 10.24 -16.29
CA LEU A 363 6.89 10.42 -15.10
C LEU A 363 7.54 11.79 -15.17
N ASN A 364 6.97 12.79 -14.51
CA ASN A 364 7.37 14.18 -14.68
C ASN A 364 7.59 14.90 -13.35
N GLY A 365 8.76 15.54 -13.21
CA GLY A 365 8.96 16.63 -12.25
C GLY A 365 8.60 17.99 -12.87
N ALA A 366 9.12 19.05 -12.26
CA ALA A 366 9.06 20.41 -12.79
C ALA A 366 10.45 21.07 -12.79
N ALA A 367 10.58 22.23 -13.44
CA ALA A 367 11.83 22.98 -13.48
C ALA A 367 12.32 23.30 -12.05
N GLY A 368 13.54 22.89 -11.71
CA GLY A 368 14.11 23.03 -10.37
C GLY A 368 13.49 22.12 -9.30
N GLN A 369 12.55 21.24 -9.68
CA GLN A 369 11.77 20.38 -8.78
C GLN A 369 11.69 18.97 -9.38
N LEU A 370 12.83 18.28 -9.45
CA LEU A 370 12.93 16.97 -10.10
C LEU A 370 12.12 15.90 -9.35
N LEU A 371 11.51 14.99 -10.11
CA LEU A 371 10.99 13.72 -9.58
C LEU A 371 12.15 12.72 -9.47
N SER A 372 12.51 12.35 -8.25
CA SER A 372 13.53 11.32 -8.03
C SER A 372 12.94 9.93 -8.25
N LEU A 373 13.53 9.16 -9.16
CA LEU A 373 13.25 7.74 -9.39
C LEU A 373 14.39 6.93 -8.74
N ARG A 374 14.07 6.17 -7.69
CA ARG A 374 15.08 5.51 -6.83
C ARG A 374 14.77 4.03 -6.61
N SER A 375 15.82 3.24 -6.42
CA SER A 375 15.69 1.90 -5.85
C SER A 375 15.44 1.95 -4.35
N SER A 376 14.73 0.96 -3.81
CA SER A 376 14.56 0.79 -2.36
C SER A 376 15.81 0.28 -1.66
N SER A 377 16.84 -0.18 -2.40
CA SER A 377 18.09 -0.71 -1.84
C SER A 377 19.26 -0.46 -2.81
N SER A 378 20.07 0.57 -2.56
CA SER A 378 21.28 0.84 -3.35
C SER A 378 22.39 -0.15 -3.01
N PRO A 379 23.20 -0.63 -3.97
CA PRO A 379 23.23 -0.31 -5.41
C PRO A 379 22.39 -1.27 -6.27
N THR A 380 21.41 -1.98 -5.70
CA THR A 380 20.60 -2.93 -6.46
C THR A 380 19.60 -2.19 -7.34
N ARG A 381 19.65 -2.44 -8.65
CA ARG A 381 18.74 -1.78 -9.60
C ARG A 381 17.31 -2.28 -9.50
N TRP A 382 16.35 -1.43 -9.83
CA TRP A 382 14.99 -1.82 -10.23
C TRP A 382 14.86 -1.81 -11.75
N ASN A 383 13.92 -2.57 -12.32
CA ASN A 383 13.79 -2.69 -13.78
C ASN A 383 12.58 -1.90 -14.33
N LEU A 384 12.78 -1.17 -15.43
CA LEU A 384 11.73 -0.47 -16.17
C LEU A 384 11.55 -1.05 -17.58
N ASN A 385 10.34 -1.50 -17.87
CA ASN A 385 9.96 -1.99 -19.20
C ASN A 385 8.90 -1.09 -19.82
N LEU A 386 9.30 -0.17 -20.69
CA LEU A 386 8.40 0.64 -21.50
C LEU A 386 8.08 -0.08 -22.80
N ALA A 387 6.85 -0.61 -22.92
CA ALA A 387 6.37 -1.24 -24.14
C ALA A 387 5.50 -0.30 -25.01
N GLY A 388 4.99 0.79 -24.43
CA GLY A 388 4.21 1.81 -25.15
C GLY A 388 4.95 3.14 -25.31
N THR A 389 4.22 4.25 -25.21
CA THR A 389 4.77 5.61 -25.37
C THR A 389 5.28 6.17 -24.03
N LYS A 390 6.11 7.22 -24.10
CA LYS A 390 6.70 7.86 -22.93
C LYS A 390 6.54 9.38 -22.96
N SER A 391 6.24 9.96 -21.80
CA SER A 391 6.33 11.37 -21.47
C SER A 391 7.11 11.45 -20.15
N ILE A 392 8.43 11.54 -20.25
CA ILE A 392 9.33 11.52 -19.10
C ILE A 392 10.28 12.72 -19.21
N SER A 393 10.21 13.61 -18.21
CA SER A 393 11.01 14.83 -18.17
C SER A 393 11.19 15.32 -16.73
N TYR A 394 12.24 16.11 -16.47
CA TYR A 394 12.55 16.60 -15.13
C TYR A 394 12.62 15.48 -14.08
N VAL A 395 13.24 14.36 -14.43
CA VAL A 395 13.49 13.24 -13.51
C VAL A 395 14.94 13.22 -13.08
N ASP A 396 15.19 12.71 -11.89
CA ASP A 396 16.51 12.31 -11.43
C ASP A 396 16.49 10.80 -11.24
N VAL A 397 17.35 10.06 -11.93
CA VAL A 397 17.32 8.59 -11.96
C VAL A 397 18.58 8.01 -11.33
N GLN A 398 18.41 7.06 -10.42
CA GLN A 398 19.50 6.27 -9.83
C GLN A 398 19.09 4.81 -9.68
N ASP A 399 20.05 3.89 -9.82
CA ASP A 399 19.89 2.45 -9.59
C ASP A 399 18.72 1.87 -10.41
N SER A 400 18.71 2.06 -11.73
CA SER A 400 17.60 1.62 -12.59
C SER A 400 18.07 1.00 -13.91
N ASP A 401 17.42 -0.08 -14.32
CA ASP A 401 17.70 -0.78 -15.58
C ASP A 401 16.49 -0.70 -16.53
N ALA A 402 16.62 0.09 -17.60
CA ALA A 402 15.58 0.23 -18.62
C ALA A 402 15.81 -0.68 -19.85
N SER A 403 16.77 -1.62 -19.79
CA SER A 403 17.16 -2.45 -20.95
C SER A 403 16.03 -3.34 -21.48
N GLY A 404 15.05 -3.69 -20.64
CA GLY A 404 13.86 -4.45 -21.04
C GLY A 404 12.79 -3.64 -21.78
N SER A 405 12.96 -2.32 -21.94
CA SER A 405 12.09 -1.48 -22.78
C SER A 405 12.24 -1.82 -24.28
N ILE A 406 11.23 -1.50 -25.10
CA ILE A 406 11.32 -1.72 -26.55
C ILE A 406 12.42 -0.86 -27.20
N ALA A 407 12.92 -1.26 -28.37
CA ALA A 407 14.01 -0.56 -29.07
C ALA A 407 13.72 0.93 -29.31
N GLY A 408 12.49 1.30 -29.70
CA GLY A 408 12.10 2.71 -29.90
C GLY A 408 12.06 3.57 -28.63
N ASN A 409 12.20 2.95 -27.46
CA ASN A 409 12.29 3.64 -26.18
C ASN A 409 13.70 3.60 -25.57
N LYS A 410 14.69 3.00 -26.23
CA LYS A 410 16.06 2.93 -25.71
C LYS A 410 17.02 3.75 -26.59
N PRO A 411 17.89 4.58 -25.99
CA PRO A 411 17.83 5.00 -24.59
C PRO A 411 16.53 5.78 -24.27
N ILE A 412 16.12 5.83 -22.99
CA ILE A 412 14.90 6.57 -22.59
C ILE A 412 15.03 8.05 -22.93
N THR A 413 16.21 8.64 -22.72
CA THR A 413 16.55 10.06 -22.96
C THR A 413 15.51 11.04 -22.42
N PRO A 414 15.20 10.99 -21.11
CA PRO A 414 14.22 11.92 -20.55
C PRO A 414 14.77 13.35 -20.61
N ALA A 415 13.95 14.29 -21.09
CA ALA A 415 14.36 15.69 -21.24
C ALA A 415 14.62 16.32 -19.87
N THR A 416 15.53 17.30 -19.81
CA THR A 416 15.80 18.12 -18.60
C THR A 416 15.98 17.31 -17.32
N SER A 417 16.67 16.17 -17.42
CA SER A 417 16.76 15.15 -16.37
C SER A 417 18.21 14.89 -15.96
N THR A 418 18.39 14.28 -14.79
CA THR A 418 19.69 14.00 -14.17
C THR A 418 19.93 12.50 -14.10
N ASN A 419 21.14 12.08 -14.48
CA ASN A 419 21.66 10.75 -14.23
C ASN A 419 22.45 10.76 -12.91
N SER A 420 21.92 10.15 -11.87
CA SER A 420 22.57 10.02 -10.54
C SER A 420 23.30 8.67 -10.36
N GLY A 421 23.57 7.97 -11.45
CA GLY A 421 24.45 6.79 -11.48
C GLY A 421 23.73 5.45 -11.43
N ASN A 422 24.47 4.41 -11.84
CA ASN A 422 24.00 3.01 -11.94
C ASN A 422 22.69 2.87 -12.72
N THR A 423 22.59 3.59 -13.84
CA THR A 423 21.45 3.52 -14.76
C THR A 423 21.83 2.81 -16.05
N ILE A 424 20.99 1.91 -16.56
CA ILE A 424 21.16 1.26 -17.86
C ILE A 424 20.04 1.69 -18.81
N ALA A 425 20.38 1.99 -20.06
CA ALA A 425 19.47 2.37 -21.14
C ALA A 425 18.59 3.61 -20.85
N TRP A 426 18.93 4.41 -19.83
CA TRP A 426 18.20 5.63 -19.49
C TRP A 426 18.68 6.86 -20.25
N PHE A 427 20.00 7.05 -20.32
CA PHE A 427 20.60 8.25 -20.90
C PHE A 427 21.47 7.86 -22.09
N ALA A 428 21.48 8.73 -23.11
CA ALA A 428 22.46 8.64 -24.18
C ALA A 428 23.82 9.08 -23.63
N GLY A 429 24.90 8.35 -23.93
CA GLY A 429 26.26 8.78 -23.62
C GLY A 429 26.77 9.74 -24.69
N THR A 430 27.40 10.84 -24.29
CA THR A 430 28.08 11.77 -25.21
C THR A 430 29.58 11.55 -25.19
N PHE A 431 30.15 11.24 -26.36
CA PHE A 431 31.59 11.12 -26.56
C PHE A 431 32.13 12.36 -27.25
N ASN A 432 33.15 12.99 -26.68
CA ASN A 432 33.79 14.16 -27.27
C ASN A 432 35.30 14.08 -27.13
N GLY A 433 36.01 14.66 -28.10
CA GLY A 433 37.46 14.72 -28.14
C GLY A 433 37.94 15.62 -29.27
N THR A 434 39.24 15.68 -29.44
CA THR A 434 39.91 16.38 -30.54
C THR A 434 40.65 15.38 -31.41
N VAL A 435 40.57 15.59 -32.73
CA VAL A 435 41.31 14.82 -33.71
C VAL A 435 42.59 15.56 -34.08
N TYR A 436 43.72 14.87 -33.94
CA TYR A 436 45.04 15.41 -34.23
C TYR A 436 45.68 14.65 -35.40
N SER A 437 46.45 15.34 -36.24
CA SER A 437 47.26 14.71 -37.28
C SER A 437 48.52 14.03 -36.73
N ASP A 438 48.87 14.35 -35.48
CA ASP A 438 49.99 13.80 -34.72
C ASP A 438 49.51 13.35 -33.31
N GLN A 439 50.45 13.08 -32.40
CA GLN A 439 50.16 12.63 -31.03
C GLN A 439 49.78 13.81 -30.12
N GLY A 440 48.65 14.48 -30.42
CA GLY A 440 48.00 15.44 -29.53
C GLY A 440 48.48 16.88 -29.62
N ILE A 441 49.19 17.26 -30.69
CA ILE A 441 49.75 18.62 -30.85
C ILE A 441 49.03 19.41 -31.94
N THR A 442 48.88 18.85 -33.14
CA THR A 442 48.33 19.55 -34.31
C THR A 442 46.91 19.08 -34.62
N PRO A 443 45.86 19.86 -34.30
CA PRO A 443 44.50 19.48 -34.63
C PRO A 443 44.25 19.46 -36.13
N VAL A 444 43.38 18.57 -36.58
CA VAL A 444 42.94 18.53 -37.98
C VAL A 444 41.95 19.66 -38.29
N ALA A 445 41.83 20.00 -39.58
CA ALA A 445 40.81 20.94 -40.04
C ALA A 445 39.38 20.37 -39.91
N ALA A 446 38.40 21.25 -40.10
CA ALA A 446 36.99 20.88 -40.08
C ALA A 446 36.62 19.87 -41.19
N GLY A 447 35.58 19.09 -40.94
CA GLY A 447 34.96 18.22 -41.94
C GLY A 447 35.51 16.79 -42.00
N LYS A 448 36.33 16.35 -41.04
CA LYS A 448 36.70 14.93 -40.93
C LYS A 448 35.56 14.17 -40.26
N THR A 449 35.05 13.12 -40.91
CA THR A 449 33.95 12.31 -40.38
C THR A 449 34.47 11.38 -39.29
N ILE A 450 33.82 11.39 -38.14
CA ILE A 450 34.10 10.51 -37.01
C ILE A 450 32.90 9.59 -36.81
N ARG A 451 33.15 8.30 -36.67
CA ARG A 451 32.14 7.29 -36.36
C ARG A 451 32.39 6.71 -34.99
N LEU A 452 31.31 6.44 -34.26
CA LEU A 452 31.30 5.75 -32.97
C LEU A 452 30.59 4.40 -33.12
N LEU A 453 31.19 3.34 -32.61
CA LEU A 453 30.54 2.05 -32.42
C LEU A 453 30.44 1.72 -30.93
N VAL A 454 29.34 1.07 -30.55
CA VAL A 454 29.12 0.52 -29.21
C VAL A 454 28.82 -0.96 -29.39
N ASN A 455 29.68 -1.82 -28.86
CA ASN A 455 29.62 -3.28 -29.03
C ASN A 455 29.44 -3.70 -30.51
N GLY A 456 30.14 -3.03 -31.43
CA GLY A 456 30.10 -3.28 -32.87
C GLY A 456 28.88 -2.75 -33.62
N ALA A 457 27.94 -2.09 -32.96
CA ALA A 457 26.83 -1.42 -33.61
C ALA A 457 27.15 0.07 -33.82
N ASN A 458 26.82 0.62 -35.00
CA ASN A 458 26.97 2.05 -35.27
C ASN A 458 26.10 2.88 -34.33
N ALA A 459 26.76 3.66 -33.47
CA ALA A 459 26.17 4.48 -32.42
C ALA A 459 26.10 5.97 -32.79
N GLY A 460 26.66 6.37 -33.94
CA GLY A 460 26.55 7.74 -34.43
C GLY A 460 27.75 8.17 -35.25
N THR A 461 27.55 9.25 -36.01
CA THR A 461 28.60 9.92 -36.76
C THR A 461 28.52 11.44 -36.59
N THR A 462 29.64 12.12 -36.72
CA THR A 462 29.72 13.58 -36.74
C THR A 462 30.91 14.03 -37.60
N THR A 463 31.12 15.33 -37.76
CA THR A 463 32.33 15.89 -38.38
C THR A 463 33.10 16.77 -37.40
N THR A 464 34.42 16.87 -37.60
CA THR A 464 35.27 17.79 -36.83
C THR A 464 34.93 19.26 -37.11
N ASP A 465 35.06 20.10 -36.10
CA ASP A 465 35.04 21.55 -36.23
C ASP A 465 36.41 22.13 -36.65
N GLY A 466 36.52 23.46 -36.75
CA GLY A 466 37.76 24.14 -37.17
C GLY A 466 38.95 24.00 -36.21
N SER A 467 38.72 23.46 -35.02
CA SER A 467 39.73 23.14 -34.01
C SER A 467 40.00 21.63 -33.91
N GLY A 468 39.47 20.83 -34.83
CA GLY A 468 39.55 19.36 -34.79
C GLY A 468 38.63 18.72 -33.75
N GLY A 469 37.83 19.51 -33.02
CA GLY A 469 36.92 19.03 -32.00
C GLY A 469 35.73 18.29 -32.59
N TYR A 470 35.24 17.27 -31.88
CA TYR A 470 34.04 16.54 -32.27
C TYR A 470 33.20 16.15 -31.05
N VAL A 471 31.89 16.01 -31.26
CA VAL A 471 30.93 15.55 -30.26
C VAL A 471 29.94 14.59 -30.92
N ILE A 472 29.85 13.36 -30.40
CA ILE A 472 28.88 12.34 -30.80
C ILE A 472 28.01 12.02 -29.59
N THR A 473 26.71 12.28 -29.70
CA THR A 473 25.74 11.72 -28.75
C THR A 473 25.31 10.37 -29.28
N SER A 474 25.59 9.31 -28.52
CA SER A 474 25.30 7.94 -28.91
C SER A 474 23.79 7.74 -29.12
N SER A 475 23.41 7.24 -30.28
CA SER A 475 22.04 6.81 -30.58
C SER A 475 21.65 5.52 -29.84
N ILE A 476 22.63 4.84 -29.24
CA ILE A 476 22.48 3.63 -28.44
C ILE A 476 22.77 3.98 -26.97
N GLY A 477 22.02 3.41 -26.04
CA GLY A 477 22.30 3.58 -24.61
C GLY A 477 23.67 3.00 -24.25
N ILE A 478 24.42 3.69 -23.40
CA ILE A 478 25.72 3.21 -22.91
C ILE A 478 25.51 2.59 -21.53
N SER A 479 26.10 1.43 -21.30
CA SER A 479 26.05 0.68 -20.05
C SER A 479 27.46 0.44 -19.52
N VAL A 480 27.56 0.23 -18.21
CA VAL A 480 28.82 -0.19 -17.58
C VAL A 480 29.33 -1.45 -18.26
N GLY A 481 30.57 -1.43 -18.75
CA GLY A 481 31.20 -2.56 -19.42
C GLY A 481 31.02 -2.59 -20.94
N ASP A 482 30.24 -1.68 -21.53
CA ASP A 482 30.14 -1.59 -22.99
C ASP A 482 31.49 -1.23 -23.62
N ALA A 483 31.87 -1.95 -24.67
CA ALA A 483 33.07 -1.71 -25.43
C ALA A 483 32.78 -0.70 -26.54
N VAL A 484 33.52 0.41 -26.55
CA VAL A 484 33.26 1.57 -27.42
C VAL A 484 34.49 1.86 -28.27
N VAL A 485 34.29 2.10 -29.56
CA VAL A 485 35.35 2.55 -30.46
C VAL A 485 34.92 3.78 -31.24
N ALA A 486 35.78 4.79 -31.30
CA ALA A 486 35.67 5.89 -32.25
C ALA A 486 36.79 5.80 -33.29
N PHE A 487 36.50 6.14 -34.53
CA PHE A 487 37.50 6.19 -35.60
C PHE A 487 37.14 7.24 -36.65
N ILE A 488 38.15 7.66 -37.41
CA ILE A 488 37.98 8.59 -38.53
C ILE A 488 37.50 7.79 -39.74
N ASP A 489 36.25 8.00 -40.18
CA ASP A 489 35.61 7.29 -41.30
C ASP A 489 35.82 8.08 -42.59
N MET A 490 36.82 7.68 -43.37
CA MET A 490 37.33 8.48 -44.48
C MET A 490 36.82 8.06 -45.85
N GLY A 491 36.12 6.92 -45.96
CA GLY A 491 35.63 6.41 -47.24
C GLY A 491 36.74 6.27 -48.31
N GLY A 492 38.00 6.05 -47.89
CA GLY A 492 39.16 5.87 -48.78
C GLY A 492 40.00 7.13 -49.10
N GLY A 493 39.91 8.22 -48.31
CA GLY A 493 40.72 9.45 -48.46
C GLY A 493 42.18 9.38 -47.94
N VAL A 494 42.96 10.45 -48.15
CA VAL A 494 44.44 10.53 -47.93
C VAL A 494 44.85 11.27 -46.65
N GLU A 495 44.00 11.28 -45.63
CA GLU A 495 44.21 12.03 -44.38
C GLU A 495 44.51 11.05 -43.22
N PRO A 496 44.94 11.49 -42.02
CA PRO A 496 45.37 10.55 -41.00
C PRO A 496 44.22 9.64 -40.56
N GLN A 497 44.42 8.32 -40.61
CA GLN A 497 43.53 7.33 -39.98
C GLN A 497 43.80 7.30 -38.48
N ALA A 498 42.78 7.10 -37.64
CA ALA A 498 42.94 7.00 -36.20
C ALA A 498 41.82 6.17 -35.58
N THR A 499 42.13 5.48 -34.48
CA THR A 499 41.16 4.68 -33.73
C THR A 499 41.39 4.82 -32.23
N THR A 500 40.33 5.02 -31.46
CA THR A 500 40.36 5.05 -30.00
C THR A 500 39.33 4.09 -29.44
N VAL A 501 39.74 3.19 -28.55
CA VAL A 501 38.89 2.13 -27.98
C VAL A 501 38.87 2.22 -26.46
N THR A 502 37.70 2.03 -25.87
CA THR A 502 37.53 1.97 -24.42
C THR A 502 36.49 0.96 -23.96
N VAL A 503 36.42 0.76 -22.64
CA VAL A 503 35.28 0.18 -21.94
C VAL A 503 34.65 1.29 -21.09
N SER A 504 33.37 1.54 -21.29
CA SER A 504 32.64 2.63 -20.61
C SER A 504 32.21 2.27 -19.19
N ASP A 505 32.19 3.26 -18.30
CA ASP A 505 31.53 3.26 -16.99
C ASP A 505 30.00 3.43 -17.05
N GLY A 506 29.40 3.36 -18.24
CA GLY A 506 27.97 3.59 -18.43
C GLY A 506 27.59 5.05 -18.67
N VAL A 507 28.55 5.97 -18.76
CA VAL A 507 28.33 7.31 -19.30
C VAL A 507 29.21 7.57 -20.52
N GLY A 508 28.93 8.67 -21.23
CA GLY A 508 29.79 9.11 -22.32
C GLY A 508 31.14 9.61 -21.81
N SER A 509 32.17 9.59 -22.67
CA SER A 509 33.53 10.00 -22.31
C SER A 509 33.91 11.35 -22.92
N SER A 510 34.55 12.23 -22.13
CA SER A 510 35.26 13.40 -22.64
C SER A 510 36.74 13.10 -22.90
N GLY A 511 37.39 13.95 -23.72
CA GLY A 511 38.80 13.78 -24.08
C GLY A 511 39.06 12.45 -24.79
N PHE A 512 38.07 11.95 -25.53
CA PHE A 512 38.12 10.72 -26.31
C PHE A 512 38.92 10.94 -27.61
N ASP A 513 40.11 11.51 -27.48
CA ASP A 513 40.88 12.05 -28.60
C ASP A 513 41.30 10.97 -29.60
N LEU A 514 41.56 11.40 -30.83
CA LEU A 514 42.00 10.55 -31.94
C LEU A 514 43.34 11.09 -32.47
N TYR A 515 44.39 10.26 -32.45
CA TYR A 515 45.72 10.65 -32.95
C TYR A 515 46.01 9.95 -34.27
N GLY A 516 46.42 10.73 -35.27
CA GLY A 516 46.76 10.22 -36.59
C GLY A 516 47.79 9.08 -36.52
N GLY A 517 47.53 8.02 -37.28
CA GLY A 517 48.37 6.82 -37.33
C GLY A 517 48.42 6.04 -36.01
N SER A 518 47.36 6.10 -35.20
CA SER A 518 47.38 5.47 -33.86
C SER A 518 46.11 4.68 -33.52
N VAL A 519 46.30 3.62 -32.75
CA VAL A 519 45.27 2.93 -31.97
C VAL A 519 45.47 3.29 -30.52
N ILE A 520 44.54 4.04 -29.92
CA ILE A 520 44.59 4.42 -28.51
C ILE A 520 43.72 3.45 -27.71
N THR A 521 44.27 2.85 -26.66
CA THR A 521 43.53 1.95 -25.77
C THR A 521 43.28 2.62 -24.42
N ARG A 522 42.02 2.55 -23.95
CA ARG A 522 41.58 3.15 -22.69
C ARG A 522 40.70 2.17 -21.92
N TYR A 523 40.55 2.41 -20.63
CA TYR A 523 39.58 1.77 -19.77
C TYR A 523 38.92 2.84 -18.92
N ASP A 524 37.78 3.36 -19.38
CA ASP A 524 37.04 4.45 -18.72
C ASP A 524 35.99 3.90 -17.73
N ASN A 525 36.06 2.62 -17.35
CA ASN A 525 35.19 1.97 -16.37
C ASN A 525 35.84 1.86 -14.98
N GLY A 526 36.41 2.96 -14.49
CA GLY A 526 37.16 2.98 -13.22
C GLY A 526 38.57 2.38 -13.35
N VAL A 527 39.01 1.61 -12.35
CA VAL A 527 40.34 0.96 -12.37
C VAL A 527 40.23 -0.40 -13.04
N GLY A 528 40.89 -0.58 -14.18
CA GLY A 528 40.88 -1.85 -14.88
C GLY A 528 41.85 -1.89 -16.06
N THR A 529 41.64 -2.84 -16.94
CA THR A 529 42.54 -3.13 -18.06
C THR A 529 41.69 -3.48 -19.28
N LEU A 530 41.95 -2.81 -20.39
CA LEU A 530 41.33 -3.16 -21.67
C LEU A 530 41.97 -4.46 -22.19
N THR A 531 41.15 -5.35 -22.74
CA THR A 531 41.59 -6.64 -23.27
C THR A 531 41.35 -6.75 -24.78
N ASN A 532 42.06 -7.66 -25.45
CA ASN A 532 41.79 -8.01 -26.86
C ASN A 532 40.33 -8.45 -27.09
N ALA A 533 39.71 -9.15 -26.14
CA ALA A 533 38.31 -9.57 -26.23
C ALA A 533 37.33 -8.39 -26.24
N GLN A 534 37.62 -7.35 -25.44
CA GLN A 534 36.84 -6.11 -25.43
C GLN A 534 37.07 -5.30 -26.70
N MET A 535 38.30 -5.22 -27.22
CA MET A 535 38.57 -4.61 -28.52
C MET A 535 37.81 -5.33 -29.64
N SER A 536 37.78 -6.67 -29.62
CA SER A 536 36.98 -7.47 -30.56
C SER A 536 35.49 -7.15 -30.44
N SER A 537 34.98 -6.96 -29.21
CA SER A 537 33.58 -6.61 -28.97
C SER A 537 33.25 -5.18 -29.42
N ALA A 538 34.15 -4.21 -29.23
CA ALA A 538 33.96 -2.82 -29.67
C ALA A 538 33.76 -2.72 -31.19
N GLN A 539 34.55 -3.49 -31.97
CA GLN A 539 34.40 -3.59 -33.43
C GLN A 539 33.24 -4.49 -33.84
N GLY A 540 33.04 -5.61 -33.13
CA GLY A 540 32.05 -6.63 -33.44
C GLY A 540 32.16 -7.13 -34.88
N ALA A 541 31.02 -7.19 -35.57
CA ALA A 541 30.96 -7.58 -36.99
C ALA A 541 31.15 -6.40 -37.96
N TYR A 542 31.46 -5.20 -37.46
CA TYR A 542 31.64 -4.01 -38.30
C TYR A 542 32.97 -4.11 -39.06
N VAL A 543 32.90 -4.03 -40.39
CA VAL A 543 34.08 -4.10 -41.26
C VAL A 543 34.27 -2.74 -41.91
N ASP A 544 35.39 -2.11 -41.60
CA ASP A 544 35.80 -0.83 -42.13
C ASP A 544 37.32 -0.78 -42.16
N SER A 545 37.90 -0.36 -43.29
CA SER A 545 39.35 -0.28 -43.43
C SER A 545 39.98 0.83 -42.59
N ASP A 546 39.16 1.77 -42.10
CA ASP A 546 39.63 2.87 -41.27
C ASP A 546 39.71 2.52 -39.77
N ILE A 547 39.26 1.32 -39.38
CA ILE A 547 39.54 0.77 -38.04
C ILE A 547 40.95 0.16 -38.06
N LEU A 548 41.86 0.75 -37.28
CA LEU A 548 43.29 0.45 -37.34
C LEU A 548 43.73 -0.78 -36.54
N TYR A 549 42.81 -1.65 -36.19
CA TYR A 549 43.12 -2.92 -35.54
C TYR A 549 42.19 -4.04 -35.99
N GLY A 550 42.61 -5.28 -35.74
CA GLY A 550 41.76 -6.46 -35.81
C GLY A 550 42.12 -7.44 -34.71
N VAL A 551 41.17 -8.26 -34.29
CA VAL A 551 41.39 -9.32 -33.30
C VAL A 551 41.02 -10.66 -33.91
N SER A 552 41.95 -11.61 -33.92
CA SER A 552 41.75 -12.96 -34.46
C SER A 552 42.38 -13.99 -33.54
N GLY A 553 41.65 -15.05 -33.18
CA GLY A 553 42.15 -16.09 -32.28
C GLY A 553 42.53 -15.61 -30.87
N GLY A 554 42.12 -14.39 -30.48
CA GLY A 554 42.52 -13.74 -29.23
C GLY A 554 43.72 -12.79 -29.37
N ASP A 555 44.38 -12.78 -30.52
CA ASP A 555 45.55 -11.94 -30.79
C ASP A 555 45.14 -10.61 -31.43
N LEU A 556 45.68 -9.51 -30.92
CA LEU A 556 45.54 -8.19 -31.52
C LEU A 556 46.54 -8.02 -32.67
N SER A 557 46.02 -7.56 -33.81
CA SER A 557 46.83 -7.05 -34.93
C SER A 557 46.58 -5.55 -35.07
N VAL A 558 47.63 -4.74 -34.97
CA VAL A 558 47.58 -3.32 -35.32
C VAL A 558 47.79 -3.20 -36.82
N LEU A 559 46.86 -2.55 -37.51
CA LEU A 559 46.81 -2.49 -38.97
C LEU A 559 47.46 -1.19 -39.48
N GLY A 560 48.27 -1.31 -40.52
CA GLY A 560 49.05 -0.20 -41.11
C GLY A 560 50.54 -0.26 -40.76
N THR A 561 51.40 0.08 -41.73
CA THR A 561 52.87 -0.09 -41.61
C THR A 561 53.55 0.91 -40.68
N THR A 562 52.87 2.02 -40.36
CA THR A 562 53.36 3.08 -39.47
C THR A 562 52.44 3.32 -38.28
N THR A 563 51.44 2.45 -38.07
CA THR A 563 50.45 2.61 -37.01
C THR A 563 51.06 2.27 -35.65
N THR A 564 50.82 3.11 -34.65
CA THR A 564 51.30 2.90 -33.29
C THR A 564 50.16 2.55 -32.33
N LEU A 565 50.42 1.62 -31.41
CA LEU A 565 49.52 1.33 -30.28
C LEU A 565 49.91 2.24 -29.11
N ILE A 566 48.97 3.05 -28.62
CA ILE A 566 49.18 3.99 -27.52
C ILE A 566 48.35 3.53 -26.32
N VAL A 567 49.03 3.29 -25.21
CA VAL A 567 48.42 3.10 -23.89
C VAL A 567 48.69 4.38 -23.09
N PRO A 568 47.69 5.27 -22.91
CA PRO A 568 47.86 6.51 -22.16
C PRO A 568 48.34 6.26 -20.73
N ASN A 569 49.02 7.25 -20.15
CA ASN A 569 49.50 7.15 -18.78
C ASN A 569 48.33 6.91 -17.80
N GLY A 570 48.49 5.94 -16.90
CA GLY A 570 47.44 5.52 -15.96
C GLY A 570 46.41 4.53 -16.52
N GLN A 571 46.49 4.19 -17.81
CA GLN A 571 45.71 3.12 -18.44
C GLN A 571 46.50 1.81 -18.44
N SER A 572 45.80 0.69 -18.63
CA SER A 572 46.41 -0.63 -18.77
C SER A 572 45.74 -1.41 -19.89
N PHE A 573 46.54 -2.19 -20.62
CA PHE A 573 46.11 -3.02 -21.75
C PHE A 573 46.82 -4.37 -21.70
N VAL A 574 46.08 -5.47 -21.89
CA VAL A 574 46.60 -6.86 -21.87
C VAL A 574 46.04 -7.75 -22.97
#